data_AF-A0A2N3AWP2-F1
#
_entry.id   AF-A0A2N3AWP2-F1
#
_cell.length_a   1.000
_cell.length_b   1.000
_cell.length_c   1.000
_cell.angle_alpha   90.00
_cell.angle_beta   90.00
_cell.angle_gamma   90.00
#
_symmetry.space_group_name_H-M   'P 1'
#
loop_
_entity.id
_entity.type
_entity.pdbx_description
1 polymer ?
#
loop_
_entity_poly.entity_id
_entity_poly.type
_entity_poly.pdbx_seq_one_letter_code
_entity_poly.pdbx_strand_id
1 'polypeptide(L)' 'MWQYHPELLAKPVPRYTSYPTAADFGALPEGAIERAIAGADGDISLYLHIPFCEQICYYCGCNTGAAG' A
#
# COMPACT_ATOMS: atom_id res chain seq x y z
N MET A 1 -21.62 -5.57 2.41
CA MET A 1 -21.72 -4.59 3.52
C MET A 1 -20.63 -4.93 4.52
N TRP A 2 -19.64 -4.05 4.72
CA TRP A 2 -18.52 -4.33 5.63
C TRP A 2 -19.03 -4.39 7.08
N GLN A 3 -18.55 -5.35 7.86
CA GLN A 3 -18.85 -5.42 9.29
C GLN A 3 -18.13 -4.27 10.00
N TYR A 4 -18.90 -3.43 10.70
CA TYR A 4 -18.40 -2.32 11.48
C TYR A 4 -18.23 -2.74 12.94
N HIS A 5 -17.00 -2.65 13.46
CA HIS A 5 -16.59 -3.07 14.81
C HIS A 5 -16.10 -1.84 15.61
N PRO A 6 -17.01 -1.03 16.20
CA PRO A 6 -16.69 0.25 16.82
C PRO A 6 -15.78 0.14 18.04
N GLU A 7 -15.82 -0.97 18.76
CA GLU A 7 -15.00 -1.23 19.94
C GLU A 7 -13.51 -1.32 19.62
N LEU A 8 -13.16 -1.74 18.39
CA LEU A 8 -11.77 -1.78 17.93
C LEU A 8 -11.18 -0.37 17.70
N LEU A 9 -12.03 0.64 17.46
CA LEU A 9 -11.62 2.03 17.25
C LEU A 9 -11.39 2.80 18.56
N ALA A 10 -11.93 2.30 19.69
CA ALA A 10 -11.83 2.96 20.99
C ALA A 10 -10.42 2.86 21.63
N LYS A 11 -9.57 1.97 21.12
CA LYS A 11 -8.21 1.75 21.62
C LYS A 11 -7.18 2.31 20.63
N PRO A 12 -6.23 3.16 21.08
CA PRO A 12 -5.13 3.57 20.22
C PRO A 12 -4.27 2.34 19.88
N VAL A 13 -4.09 2.10 18.58
CA VAL A 13 -3.25 1.02 18.04
C VAL A 13 -2.23 1.61 17.07
N PRO A 14 -1.07 0.96 16.85
CA PRO A 14 -0.15 1.39 15.80
C PRO A 14 -0.85 1.37 14.44
N ARG A 15 -0.56 2.38 13.61
CA ARG A 15 -1.02 2.40 12.22
C ARG A 15 -0.08 1.56 11.38
N TYR A 16 -0.58 0.44 10.85
CA TYR A 16 0.14 -0.39 9.90
C TYR A 16 -0.44 -0.19 8.50
N THR A 17 0.41 0.22 7.55
CA THR A 17 0.02 0.37 6.13
C THR A 17 -0.32 -0.97 5.48
N SER A 18 0.38 -2.02 5.89
CA SER A 18 0.15 -3.41 5.46
C SER A 18 0.64 -4.37 6.54
N TYR A 19 0.19 -5.62 6.48
CA TYR A 19 0.77 -6.71 7.25
C TYR A 19 0.94 -7.95 6.34
N PRO A 20 2.14 -8.56 6.25
CA PRO A 20 3.42 -8.09 6.78
C PRO A 20 3.83 -6.70 6.26
N THR A 21 4.81 -6.09 6.90
CA THR A 21 5.21 -4.72 6.58
C THR A 21 6.13 -4.68 5.36
N ALA A 22 6.31 -3.50 4.74
CA ALA A 22 7.27 -3.34 3.66
C ALA A 22 8.73 -3.64 4.07
N ALA A 23 9.06 -3.56 5.36
CA ALA A 23 10.37 -3.93 5.88
C ALA A 23 10.66 -5.43 5.77
N ASP A 24 9.61 -6.24 5.63
CA ASP A 24 9.69 -7.70 5.46
C ASP A 24 9.84 -8.11 3.97
N PHE A 25 9.88 -7.14 3.05
CA PHE A 25 10.05 -7.45 1.63
C PHE A 25 11.44 -8.03 1.35
N GLY A 26 11.48 -9.06 0.51
CA GLY A 26 12.70 -9.75 0.11
C GLY A 26 12.60 -10.27 -1.32
N ALA A 27 13.57 -11.08 -1.72
CA ALA A 27 13.55 -11.71 -3.03
C ALA A 27 12.32 -12.60 -3.19
N LEU A 28 11.59 -12.44 -4.29
CA LEU A 28 10.48 -13.31 -4.64
C LEU A 28 11.00 -14.56 -5.36
N PRO A 29 10.42 -15.75 -5.08
CA PRO A 29 10.75 -16.94 -5.84
C PRO A 29 10.23 -16.79 -7.28
N GLU A 30 10.87 -17.49 -8.21
CA GLU A 30 10.46 -17.50 -9.60
C GLU A 30 8.97 -17.91 -9.74
N GLY A 31 8.24 -17.21 -10.60
CA GLY A 31 6.83 -17.45 -10.86
C GLY A 31 5.87 -17.01 -9.74
N ALA A 32 6.34 -16.31 -8.70
CA ALA A 32 5.49 -15.93 -7.56
C ALA A 32 4.33 -15.01 -7.96
N ILE A 33 4.59 -14.04 -8.83
CA ILE A 33 3.61 -13.04 -9.27
C ILE A 33 2.54 -13.71 -10.13
N GLU A 34 2.94 -14.57 -11.06
CA GLU A 34 2.05 -15.30 -11.96
C GLU A 34 1.12 -16.22 -11.17
N ARG A 35 1.65 -16.94 -10.17
CA ARG A 35 0.84 -17.78 -9.28
C ARG A 35 -0.14 -16.95 -8.46
N ALA A 36 0.28 -15.80 -7.95
CA ALA A 36 -0.60 -14.90 -7.19
C ALA A 36 -1.73 -14.35 -8.05
N ILE A 37 -1.45 -13.95 -9.29
CA ILE A 37 -2.45 -13.45 -10.24
C ILE A 37 -3.39 -14.59 -10.68
N ALA A 38 -2.87 -15.77 -11.00
CA ALA A 38 -3.67 -16.91 -11.43
C ALA A 38 -4.64 -17.41 -10.34
N GLY A 39 -4.30 -17.21 -9.07
CA GLY A 39 -5.15 -17.54 -7.92
C GLY A 39 -6.06 -16.40 -7.44
N ALA A 40 -6.00 -15.21 -8.05
CA ALA A 40 -6.83 -14.08 -7.64
C ALA A 40 -8.26 -14.22 -8.17
N ASP A 41 -9.24 -13.85 -7.35
CA ASP A 41 -10.66 -13.75 -7.72
C ASP A 41 -11.25 -12.39 -7.31
N GLY A 42 -12.43 -12.06 -7.84
CA GLY A 42 -13.14 -10.82 -7.53
C GLY A 42 -12.76 -9.62 -8.39
N ASP A 43 -13.03 -8.42 -7.86
CA ASP A 43 -12.89 -7.16 -8.58
C ASP A 43 -11.42 -6.70 -8.65
N ILE A 44 -11.07 -6.00 -9.74
CA ILE A 44 -9.72 -5.47 -9.97
C ILE A 44 -9.65 -4.01 -9.52
N SER A 45 -8.65 -3.70 -8.68
CA SER A 45 -8.25 -2.34 -8.33
C SER A 45 -6.89 -2.01 -8.96
N LEU A 46 -6.78 -0.89 -9.67
CA LEU A 46 -5.54 -0.43 -10.30
C LEU A 46 -4.94 0.75 -9.54
N TYR A 47 -3.65 0.66 -9.24
CA TYR A 47 -2.88 1.75 -8.65
C TYR A 47 -1.82 2.24 -9.65
N LEU A 48 -1.85 3.53 -9.97
CA LEU A 48 -0.86 4.20 -10.80
C LEU A 48 -0.18 5.28 -9.96
N HIS A 49 1.14 5.21 -9.86
CA HIS A 49 1.92 6.16 -9.08
C HIS A 49 2.37 7.33 -9.97
N ILE A 50 1.96 8.56 -9.64
CA ILE A 50 2.38 9.79 -10.31
C ILE A 50 3.36 10.53 -9.37
N PRO A 51 4.68 10.43 -9.59
CA PRO A 51 5.69 10.91 -8.65
C PRO A 51 6.08 12.38 -8.89
N PHE A 52 5.17 13.20 -9.40
CA PHE A 52 5.45 14.56 -9.84
C PHE A 52 4.59 15.55 -9.07
N CYS A 53 5.26 16.48 -8.40
CA CYS A 53 4.63 17.62 -7.74
C CYS A 53 5.13 18.92 -8.38
N GLU A 54 4.30 19.96 -8.43
CA GLU A 54 4.74 21.29 -8.86
C GLU A 54 5.84 21.84 -7.93
N GLN A 55 5.70 21.60 -6.63
CA GLN A 55 6.64 22.00 -5.59
C GLN A 55 6.66 20.93 -4.48
N ILE A 56 7.82 20.74 -3.84
CA ILE A 56 7.95 19.84 -2.69
C ILE A 56 7.66 20.59 -1.39
N CYS A 57 6.69 20.09 -0.62
CA CYS A 57 6.39 20.59 0.72
C CYS A 57 7.51 20.24 1.71
N TYR A 58 7.78 21.13 2.67
CA TYR A 58 8.83 20.90 3.69
C TYR A 58 8.64 19.64 4.54
N TYR A 59 7.41 19.15 4.68
CA TYR A 59 7.07 17.94 5.44
C TYR A 59 6.90 16.70 4.54
N CYS A 60 7.24 16.78 3.25
CA CYS A 60 6.96 15.69 2.31
C CYS A 60 7.80 14.44 2.66
N GLY A 61 7.10 13.32 2.91
CA GLY A 61 7.70 11.99 3.09
C GLY A 61 7.23 10.98 2.03
N CYS A 62 6.65 11.45 0.93
CA CYS A 62 6.13 10.61 -0.15
C CYS A 62 7.27 10.21 -1.11
N ASN A 63 7.08 9.11 -1.83
CA ASN A 63 7.90 8.81 -3.00
C ASN A 63 7.48 9.75 -4.14
N THR A 64 8.08 10.92 -4.25
CA THR A 64 7.73 11.95 -5.24
C THR A 64 8.87 12.94 -5.44
N GLY A 65 8.85 13.69 -6.53
CA GLY A 65 9.83 14.74 -6.86
C GLY A 65 9.15 15.99 -7.43
N ALA A 66 9.87 17.12 -7.40
CA ALA A 66 9.45 18.31 -8.14
C ALA A 66 9.54 18.03 -9.65
N ALA A 67 8.51 18.40 -10.40
CA ALA A 67 8.55 18.36 -11.86
C ALA A 67 9.39 19.55 -12.35
N GLY A 68 10.61 19.27 -12.84
CA GLY A 68 11.57 20.27 -13.32
C GLY A 68 12.94 19.69 -13.52
#